data_AF-A0A2V8SIW9-F1
#
_entry.id   AF-A0A2V8SIW9-F1
#
_cell.length_a   1.000
_cell.length_b   1.000
_cell.length_c   1.000
_cell.angle_alpha   90.00
_cell.angle_beta   90.00
_cell.angle_gamma   90.00
#
_symmetry.space_group_name_H-M   'P 1'
#
loop_
_entity.id
_entity.type
_entity.pdbx_description
1 polymer ?
#
loop_
_entity_poly.entity_id
_entity_poly.type
_entity_poly.pdbx_seq_one_letter_code
_entity_poly.pdbx_strand_id
1 'polypeptide(L)'
;MIVGTEWLIEATGCNQEHLRDESLMRDLLERVITDLGLKAVGSVWHKFDGEAGITGLIALTESHLACHTYPEHRTATFNLYCCRTRPEWDWESNVKTLLGAKSVSVTKIERGAADAVSAAVRRPSRPPVVPSDDPFFKYGQVSIRDRGRLPHWEKEDGIYFVTFRLADSLPQNILDRLRDERREALGALKTLDHELRLEEKRKIEWLFSEKVDGYLDRNYGSCVMQEPAVAKVVADSLLHFDAQRYHLYAWCVMPNHVHSVVRPKQNHKLEDVLHSWKSYTAHEINKLLGRRGELWQREYYDHLVRSESDLERAMKYTIRNPASAGLQNWPWVSSLETYKSAA
;
A
#
# COMPACT_ATOMS: atom_id res chain seq x y z
N MET A 1 -10.80 -0.08 2.90
CA MET A 1 -10.71 -1.45 3.47
C MET A 1 -9.93 -1.27 4.75
N ILE A 2 -10.46 -1.69 5.88
CA ILE A 2 -9.73 -1.58 7.15
C ILE A 2 -8.47 -2.44 7.01
N VAL A 3 -7.32 -1.79 6.82
CA VAL A 3 -6.00 -2.44 6.70
C VAL A 3 -5.45 -2.81 8.08
N GLY A 4 -6.07 -2.29 9.14
CA GLY A 4 -5.80 -2.68 10.50
C GLY A 4 -6.68 -1.93 11.50
N THR A 5 -6.67 -2.38 12.74
CA THR A 5 -7.33 -1.69 13.85
C THR A 5 -6.26 -1.21 14.80
N GLU A 6 -6.32 0.07 15.13
CA GLU A 6 -5.51 0.69 16.16
C GLU A 6 -6.39 1.02 17.36
N TRP A 7 -5.93 0.67 18.54
CA TRP A 7 -6.53 1.06 19.80
C TRP A 7 -5.60 2.06 20.48
N LEU A 8 -6.14 3.23 20.78
CA LEU A 8 -5.51 4.24 21.63
C LEU A 8 -6.19 4.16 22.99
N ILE A 9 -5.41 3.93 24.04
CA ILE A 9 -5.92 3.79 25.39
C ILE A 9 -5.29 4.87 26.24
N GLU A 10 -6.11 5.64 26.95
CA GLU A 10 -5.66 6.63 27.91
C GLU A 10 -6.22 6.29 29.29
N ALA A 11 -5.33 6.02 30.23
CA ALA A 11 -5.68 5.74 31.62
C ALA A 11 -5.29 6.94 32.49
N THR A 12 -6.24 7.45 33.28
CA THR A 12 -6.04 8.62 34.15
C THR A 12 -6.35 8.30 35.61
N GLY A 13 -5.67 9.00 36.51
CA GLY A 13 -5.79 8.78 37.95
C GLY A 13 -5.12 7.49 38.44
N CYS A 14 -4.11 6.99 37.71
CA CYS A 14 -3.37 5.78 38.03
C CYS A 14 -2.56 5.91 39.34
N ASN A 15 -2.10 4.77 39.86
CA ASN A 15 -1.13 4.71 40.95
C ASN A 15 0.27 5.05 40.43
N GLN A 16 0.92 6.06 41.02
CA GLN A 16 2.22 6.55 40.58
C GLN A 16 3.33 5.50 40.67
N GLU A 17 3.29 4.63 41.68
CA GLU A 17 4.29 3.56 41.85
C GLU A 17 4.13 2.48 40.78
N HIS A 18 2.89 2.14 40.39
CA HIS A 18 2.64 1.18 39.31
C HIS A 18 3.09 1.75 37.96
N LEU A 19 2.98 3.07 37.75
CA LEU A 19 3.45 3.74 36.54
C LEU A 19 4.99 3.78 36.44
N ARG A 20 5.70 3.52 37.53
CA ARG A 20 7.17 3.44 37.61
C ARG A 20 7.69 2.00 37.56
N ASP A 21 6.81 1.00 37.57
CA ASP A 21 7.17 -0.41 37.57
C ASP A 21 7.24 -0.97 36.14
N GLU A 22 8.46 -1.20 35.67
CA GLU A 22 8.71 -1.73 34.33
C GLU A 22 8.24 -3.19 34.21
N SER A 23 8.37 -3.98 35.27
CA SER A 23 7.89 -5.37 35.27
C SER A 23 6.38 -5.41 35.10
N LEU A 24 5.67 -4.55 35.82
CA LEU A 24 4.21 -4.47 35.73
C LEU A 24 3.73 -4.00 34.35
N MET A 25 4.46 -3.09 33.69
CA MET A 25 4.17 -2.71 32.30
C MET A 25 4.43 -3.86 31.32
N ARG A 26 5.54 -4.58 31.51
CA ARG A 26 5.89 -5.75 30.67
C ARG A 26 4.82 -6.83 30.79
N ASP A 27 4.42 -7.18 32.00
CA ASP A 27 3.40 -8.20 32.27
C ASP A 27 2.06 -7.84 31.63
N LEU A 28 1.66 -6.56 31.71
CA LEU A 28 0.45 -6.06 31.05
C LEU A 28 0.52 -6.24 29.53
N LEU A 29 1.62 -5.80 28.89
CA LEU A 29 1.77 -5.88 27.44
C LEU A 29 1.93 -7.33 26.95
N GLU A 30 2.62 -8.20 27.70
CA GLU A 30 2.75 -9.63 27.41
C GLU A 30 1.41 -10.36 27.53
N ARG A 31 0.58 -9.98 28.50
CA ARG A 31 -0.78 -10.48 28.62
C ARG A 31 -1.66 -10.09 27.43
N VAL A 32 -1.59 -8.83 26.98
CA VAL A 32 -2.27 -8.38 25.76
C VAL A 32 -1.83 -9.21 24.54
N ILE A 33 -0.53 -9.46 24.40
CA ILE A 33 0.03 -10.27 23.32
C ILE A 33 -0.49 -11.71 23.38
N THR A 34 -0.49 -12.31 24.56
CA THR A 34 -0.92 -13.69 24.78
C THR A 34 -2.41 -13.87 24.51
N ASP A 35 -3.24 -13.03 25.13
CA ASP A 35 -4.70 -13.11 25.04
C ASP A 35 -5.20 -12.87 23.61
N LEU A 36 -4.51 -12.02 22.84
CA LEU A 36 -4.85 -11.72 21.44
C LEU A 36 -4.12 -12.62 20.42
N GLY A 37 -3.25 -13.53 20.87
CA GLY A 37 -2.48 -14.43 20.02
C GLY A 37 -1.52 -13.68 19.06
N LEU A 38 -0.93 -12.59 19.53
CA LEU A 38 0.02 -11.77 18.78
C LEU A 38 1.43 -12.38 18.84
N LYS A 39 2.26 -12.06 17.86
CA LYS A 39 3.67 -12.51 17.81
C LYS A 39 4.60 -11.31 17.92
N ALA A 40 5.36 -11.26 19.00
CA ALA A 40 6.43 -10.28 19.19
C ALA A 40 7.67 -10.68 18.35
N VAL A 41 8.26 -9.67 17.70
CA VAL A 41 9.54 -9.78 16.97
C VAL A 41 10.69 -9.29 17.84
N GLY A 42 10.43 -8.31 18.70
CA GLY A 42 11.39 -7.75 19.64
C GLY A 42 10.77 -6.63 20.46
N SER A 43 11.44 -6.19 21.51
CA SER A 43 10.99 -5.07 22.33
C SER A 43 12.13 -4.15 22.76
N VAL A 44 11.81 -2.86 22.93
CA VAL A 44 12.69 -1.85 23.49
C VAL A 44 11.97 -1.21 24.67
N TRP A 45 12.69 -1.04 25.77
CA TRP A 45 12.18 -0.48 27.00
C TRP A 45 13.15 0.54 27.54
N HIS A 46 12.60 1.62 28.10
CA HIS A 46 13.38 2.65 28.75
C HIS A 46 12.60 3.15 29.96
N LYS A 47 13.18 2.96 31.14
CA LYS A 47 12.76 3.60 32.38
C LYS A 47 13.59 4.86 32.55
N PHE A 48 12.91 6.00 32.67
CA PHE A 48 13.57 7.28 32.87
C PHE A 48 14.03 7.42 34.32
N ASP A 49 15.13 8.14 34.54
CA ASP A 49 15.72 8.28 35.87
C ASP A 49 14.83 9.06 36.85
N GLY A 50 14.96 8.74 38.14
CA GLY A 50 14.26 9.42 39.22
C GLY A 50 12.77 9.07 39.29
N GLU A 51 11.92 10.09 39.31
CA GLU A 51 10.46 9.98 39.49
C GLU A 51 9.68 9.82 38.18
N ALA A 52 10.39 9.79 37.05
CA ALA A 52 9.84 9.76 35.71
C ALA A 52 9.32 8.36 35.32
N GLY A 53 8.55 8.32 34.22
CA GLY A 53 7.86 7.12 33.79
C GLY A 53 8.68 6.14 32.97
N ILE A 54 7.97 5.35 32.18
CA ILE A 54 8.48 4.25 31.37
C ILE A 54 7.98 4.43 29.95
N THR A 55 8.84 4.13 28.98
CA THR A 55 8.47 3.91 27.59
C THR A 55 8.76 2.47 27.20
N GLY A 56 7.76 1.81 26.63
CA GLY A 56 7.87 0.46 26.09
C GLY A 56 7.37 0.43 24.65
N LEU A 57 8.09 -0.28 23.78
CA LEU A 57 7.68 -0.54 22.40
C LEU A 57 7.98 -1.99 22.07
N ILE A 58 6.95 -2.73 21.68
CA ILE A 58 7.04 -4.10 21.21
C ILE A 58 6.73 -4.09 19.72
N ALA A 59 7.71 -4.49 18.90
CA ALA A 59 7.52 -4.74 17.48
C ALA A 59 6.76 -6.07 17.32
N LEU A 60 5.64 -6.04 16.62
CA LEU A 60 4.84 -7.23 16.31
C LEU A 60 5.06 -7.62 14.85
N THR A 61 4.87 -8.90 14.49
CA THR A 61 5.14 -9.41 13.13
C THR A 61 4.40 -8.66 12.02
N GLU A 62 3.28 -8.02 12.34
CA GLU A 62 2.51 -7.23 11.38
C GLU A 62 2.25 -5.79 11.87
N SER A 63 2.81 -5.30 13.01
CA SER A 63 2.42 -4.00 13.62
C SER A 63 3.27 -3.63 14.86
N HIS A 64 2.68 -3.03 15.92
CA HIS A 64 3.35 -2.67 17.17
C HIS A 64 2.38 -2.54 18.36
N LEU A 65 2.93 -2.66 19.57
CA LEU A 65 2.28 -2.35 20.84
C LEU A 65 3.21 -1.43 21.65
N ALA A 66 2.74 -0.25 22.00
CA ALA A 66 3.53 0.76 22.71
C ALA A 66 2.84 1.21 24.00
N CYS A 67 3.64 1.65 24.98
CA CYS A 67 3.16 2.30 26.18
C CYS A 67 4.07 3.47 26.60
N HIS A 68 3.45 4.52 27.14
CA HIS A 68 4.15 5.62 27.82
C HIS A 68 3.46 5.90 29.15
N THR A 69 4.22 6.03 30.23
CA THR A 69 3.70 6.39 31.55
C THR A 69 4.22 7.75 32.02
N TYR A 70 3.38 8.46 32.77
CA TYR A 70 3.65 9.78 33.32
C TYR A 70 3.21 9.79 34.80
N PRO A 71 4.05 9.29 35.73
CA PRO A 71 3.74 9.22 37.16
C PRO A 71 3.30 10.57 37.75
N GLU A 72 3.96 11.66 37.36
CA GLU A 72 3.67 13.03 37.78
C GLU A 72 2.26 13.49 37.39
N HIS A 73 1.72 12.96 36.29
CA HIS A 73 0.37 13.25 35.80
C HIS A 73 -0.65 12.14 36.15
N ARG A 74 -0.19 11.03 36.76
CA ARG A 74 -0.99 9.84 37.04
C ARG A 74 -1.67 9.29 35.77
N THR A 75 -0.95 9.35 34.65
CA THR A 75 -1.46 9.00 33.32
C THR A 75 -0.61 7.92 32.67
N ALA A 76 -1.26 6.98 31.98
CA ALA A 76 -0.60 6.06 31.07
C ALA A 76 -1.32 6.05 29.72
N THR A 77 -0.55 5.98 28.65
CA THR A 77 -1.08 5.84 27.29
C THR A 77 -0.57 4.56 26.66
N PHE A 78 -1.46 3.87 25.95
CA PHE A 78 -1.12 2.66 25.21
C PHE A 78 -1.60 2.80 23.77
N ASN A 79 -0.81 2.23 22.86
CA ASN A 79 -1.15 2.14 21.45
C ASN A 79 -0.96 0.69 21.01
N LEU A 80 -2.05 0.01 20.67
CA LEU A 80 -2.00 -1.28 20.00
C LEU A 80 -2.43 -1.08 18.56
N TYR A 81 -1.54 -1.25 17.60
CA TYR A 81 -1.93 -1.37 16.21
C TYR A 81 -1.89 -2.84 15.79
N CYS A 82 -2.87 -3.30 15.00
CA CYS A 82 -2.91 -4.64 14.43
C CYS A 82 -3.37 -4.58 12.96
N CYS A 83 -2.62 -5.18 12.03
CA CYS A 83 -2.99 -5.23 10.60
C CYS A 83 -4.14 -6.20 10.25
N ARG A 84 -4.87 -6.71 11.25
CA ARG A 84 -6.09 -7.53 11.07
C ARG A 84 -7.09 -7.15 12.14
N THR A 85 -8.39 -7.24 11.83
CA THR A 85 -9.44 -7.08 12.82
C THR A 85 -9.33 -8.20 13.86
N ARG A 86 -9.27 -7.83 15.14
CA ARG A 86 -9.19 -8.75 16.29
C ARG A 86 -10.35 -8.47 17.24
N PRO A 87 -10.74 -9.45 18.08
CA PRO A 87 -11.65 -9.19 19.19
C PRO A 87 -11.06 -8.09 20.07
N GLU A 88 -11.94 -7.27 20.63
CA GLU A 88 -11.53 -6.23 21.56
C GLU A 88 -11.04 -6.88 22.85
N TRP A 89 -9.86 -6.47 23.29
CA TRP A 89 -9.33 -6.84 24.60
C TRP A 89 -9.97 -5.91 25.64
N ASP A 90 -10.29 -6.43 26.82
CA ASP A 90 -10.93 -5.65 27.89
C ASP A 90 -9.92 -4.69 28.55
N TRP A 91 -9.57 -3.63 27.82
CA TRP A 91 -8.64 -2.60 28.25
C TRP A 91 -9.11 -1.93 29.53
N GLU A 92 -10.40 -1.63 29.65
CA GLU A 92 -10.94 -0.91 30.79
C GLU A 92 -10.74 -1.69 32.09
N SER A 93 -11.21 -2.94 32.16
CA SER A 93 -11.11 -3.72 33.40
C SER A 93 -9.66 -4.06 33.75
N ASN A 94 -8.87 -4.48 32.76
CA ASN A 94 -7.49 -4.90 33.01
C ASN A 94 -6.60 -3.72 33.41
N VAL A 95 -6.71 -2.57 32.73
CA VAL A 95 -5.90 -1.38 33.03
C VAL A 95 -6.32 -0.75 34.36
N LYS A 96 -7.63 -0.70 34.68
CA LYS A 96 -8.08 -0.23 36.01
C LYS A 96 -7.54 -1.12 37.12
N THR A 97 -7.59 -2.44 36.94
CA THR A 97 -7.15 -3.40 37.95
C THR A 97 -5.63 -3.34 38.16
N LEU A 98 -4.85 -3.33 37.07
CA LEU A 98 -3.38 -3.34 37.15
C LEU A 98 -2.79 -1.99 37.54
N LEU A 99 -3.30 -0.88 37.00
CA LEU A 99 -2.72 0.46 37.23
C LEU A 99 -3.42 1.25 38.33
N GLY A 100 -4.52 0.74 38.89
CA GLY A 100 -5.36 1.52 39.81
C GLY A 100 -5.96 2.77 39.15
N ALA A 101 -6.20 2.73 37.84
CA ALA A 101 -6.74 3.86 37.09
C ALA A 101 -8.18 4.17 37.55
N LYS A 102 -8.51 5.46 37.67
CA LYS A 102 -9.87 5.91 37.97
C LYS A 102 -10.75 5.91 36.73
N SER A 103 -10.16 6.24 35.58
CA SER A 103 -10.82 6.29 34.29
C SER A 103 -9.91 5.73 33.22
N VAL A 104 -10.48 5.01 32.26
CA VAL A 104 -9.81 4.48 31.08
C VAL A 104 -10.68 4.81 29.88
N SER A 105 -10.13 5.53 28.90
CA SER A 105 -10.76 5.75 27.60
C SER A 105 -10.10 4.84 26.57
N VAL A 106 -10.90 4.28 25.67
CA VAL A 106 -10.43 3.43 24.58
C VAL A 106 -10.99 4.01 23.29
N THR A 107 -10.11 4.50 22.42
CA THR A 107 -10.46 4.96 21.09
C THR A 107 -10.01 3.90 20.08
N LYS A 108 -10.98 3.29 19.42
CA LYS A 108 -10.72 2.36 18.33
C LYS A 108 -10.71 3.10 17.01
N ILE A 109 -9.59 3.06 16.30
CA ILE A 109 -9.41 3.65 14.99
C ILE A 109 -9.26 2.53 13.97
N GLU A 110 -10.12 2.53 12.97
CA GLU A 110 -9.97 1.68 11.80
C GLU A 110 -8.99 2.33 10.83
N ARG A 111 -7.79 1.77 10.74
CA ARG A 111 -6.76 2.24 9.81
C ARG A 111 -7.11 1.75 8.40
N GLY A 112 -7.11 2.65 7.42
CA GLY A 112 -7.53 2.35 6.04
C GLY A 112 -9.05 2.39 5.81
N ALA A 113 -9.83 2.88 6.78
CA ALA A 113 -11.17 3.33 6.49
C ALA A 113 -11.10 4.52 5.52
N ALA A 114 -11.62 4.35 4.31
CA ALA A 114 -11.92 5.50 3.46
C ALA A 114 -13.03 6.28 4.18
N ASP A 115 -12.86 7.58 4.36
CA ASP A 115 -13.91 8.42 4.93
C ASP A 115 -15.25 8.12 4.26
N ALA A 116 -16.28 8.12 5.09
CA ALA A 116 -17.67 7.88 4.76
C ALA A 116 -18.18 8.94 3.76
N VAL A 117 -17.84 8.77 2.48
CA VAL A 117 -18.64 9.19 1.35
C VAL A 117 -18.80 7.98 0.44
N SER A 118 -19.89 7.27 0.71
CA SER A 118 -20.62 6.27 -0.12
C SER A 118 -20.78 4.93 0.58
N ALA A 119 -21.85 4.85 1.37
CA ALA A 119 -22.46 3.59 1.74
C ALA A 119 -22.95 2.85 0.49
N ALA A 120 -22.95 1.52 0.61
CA ALA A 120 -23.59 0.51 -0.25
C ALA A 120 -22.83 0.05 -1.52
N VAL A 121 -21.75 -0.71 -1.34
CA VAL A 121 -21.58 -1.99 -2.06
C VAL A 121 -20.88 -2.98 -1.12
N ARG A 122 -21.62 -3.96 -0.58
CA ARG A 122 -21.03 -5.13 0.09
C ARG A 122 -20.18 -5.91 -0.93
N ARG A 123 -18.90 -6.16 -0.64
CA ARG A 123 -18.07 -7.12 -1.40
C ARG A 123 -17.97 -8.45 -0.61
N PRO A 124 -18.14 -9.62 -1.26
CA PRO A 124 -18.21 -10.91 -0.58
C PRO A 124 -16.83 -11.40 -0.12
N SER A 125 -16.85 -12.22 0.94
CA SER A 125 -15.71 -12.82 1.67
C SER A 125 -15.03 -14.00 0.96
N ARG A 126 -15.23 -14.14 -0.35
CA ARG A 126 -14.54 -15.07 -1.24
C ARG A 126 -14.34 -14.36 -2.60
N PRO A 127 -13.20 -14.54 -3.30
CA PRO A 127 -13.18 -14.20 -4.72
C PRO A 127 -14.31 -15.01 -5.39
N PRO A 128 -15.16 -14.39 -6.25
CA PRO A 128 -16.14 -15.16 -6.98
C PRO A 128 -15.39 -16.24 -7.76
N VAL A 129 -15.82 -17.48 -7.61
CA VAL A 129 -15.50 -18.51 -8.60
C VAL A 129 -15.99 -17.94 -9.92
N VAL A 130 -15.07 -17.74 -10.85
CA VAL A 130 -15.39 -17.31 -12.22
C VAL A 130 -16.36 -18.35 -12.78
N PRO A 131 -17.63 -18.00 -13.09
CA PRO A 131 -18.43 -18.84 -13.95
C PRO A 131 -17.68 -18.90 -15.28
N SER A 132 -17.39 -20.10 -15.79
CA SER A 132 -16.64 -20.30 -17.04
C SER A 132 -17.26 -19.63 -18.28
N ASP A 133 -18.43 -19.01 -18.13
CA ASP A 133 -19.34 -18.66 -19.21
C ASP A 133 -19.61 -17.14 -19.30
N ASP A 134 -18.83 -16.27 -18.64
CA ASP A 134 -18.95 -14.81 -18.80
C ASP A 134 -18.52 -14.37 -20.22
N PRO A 135 -19.43 -13.84 -21.06
CA PRO A 135 -19.11 -13.45 -22.43
C PRO A 135 -18.17 -12.25 -22.54
N PHE A 136 -18.01 -11.43 -21.49
CA PHE A 136 -17.07 -10.30 -21.44
C PHE A 136 -15.64 -10.72 -21.06
N PHE A 137 -15.48 -11.83 -20.35
CA PHE A 137 -14.21 -12.32 -19.82
C PHE A 137 -13.87 -13.71 -20.37
N LYS A 138 -13.76 -13.84 -21.70
CA LYS A 138 -13.22 -15.08 -22.31
C LYS A 138 -11.70 -15.12 -22.15
N TYR A 139 -11.23 -15.94 -21.22
CA TYR A 139 -9.82 -16.08 -20.91
C TYR A 139 -9.11 -17.09 -21.83
N GLY A 140 -8.30 -16.63 -22.79
CA GLY A 140 -7.33 -17.45 -23.54
C GLY A 140 -6.11 -17.92 -22.72
N GLN A 141 -5.13 -18.57 -23.36
CA GLN A 141 -3.89 -19.05 -22.70
C GLN A 141 -3.04 -17.87 -22.17
N VAL A 142 -2.56 -18.00 -20.92
CA VAL A 142 -1.68 -17.01 -20.26
C VAL A 142 -0.24 -17.41 -20.51
N SER A 143 0.60 -16.47 -20.95
CA SER A 143 2.05 -16.67 -21.06
C SER A 143 2.77 -15.91 -19.94
N ILE A 144 3.61 -16.61 -19.18
CA ILE A 144 4.47 -15.98 -18.17
C ILE A 144 5.85 -15.83 -18.81
N ARG A 145 6.36 -14.60 -18.91
CA ARG A 145 7.73 -14.34 -19.39
C ARG A 145 8.59 -13.88 -18.23
N ASP A 146 9.74 -14.55 -18.09
CA ASP A 146 10.78 -14.23 -17.10
C ASP A 146 12.04 -13.79 -17.88
N ARG A 147 12.14 -12.49 -18.16
CA ARG A 147 13.31 -11.88 -18.86
C ARG A 147 13.92 -10.72 -18.06
N GLY A 148 13.67 -10.66 -16.75
CA GLY A 148 14.09 -9.57 -15.87
C GLY A 148 14.07 -9.94 -14.39
N ARG A 149 14.01 -8.96 -13.48
CA ARG A 149 13.92 -9.22 -12.02
C ARG A 149 12.47 -9.38 -11.52
N LEU A 150 11.48 -9.07 -12.35
CA LEU A 150 10.05 -9.17 -12.06
C LEU A 150 9.35 -10.08 -13.11
N PRO A 151 8.47 -11.01 -12.69
CA PRO A 151 7.72 -11.85 -13.63
C PRO A 151 6.57 -11.06 -14.25
N HIS A 152 6.58 -10.87 -15.56
CA HIS A 152 5.52 -10.18 -16.31
C HIS A 152 4.52 -11.20 -16.86
N TRP A 153 3.24 -10.99 -16.59
CA TRP A 153 2.17 -11.88 -17.03
C TRP A 153 1.58 -11.32 -18.32
N GLU A 154 1.87 -11.92 -19.47
CA GLU A 154 1.35 -11.46 -20.76
C GLU A 154 0.22 -12.37 -21.25
N LYS A 155 -0.91 -11.74 -21.55
CA LYS A 155 -2.10 -12.35 -22.15
C LYS A 155 -2.62 -11.47 -23.28
N GLU A 156 -2.98 -12.10 -24.40
CA GLU A 156 -3.73 -11.43 -25.46
C GLU A 156 -5.04 -10.87 -24.91
N ASP A 157 -5.36 -9.63 -25.28
CA ASP A 157 -6.55 -8.90 -24.82
C ASP A 157 -6.68 -8.67 -23.31
N GLY A 158 -5.59 -8.86 -22.53
CA GLY A 158 -5.57 -8.58 -21.10
C GLY A 158 -5.71 -7.09 -20.77
N ILE A 159 -6.35 -6.78 -19.65
CA ILE A 159 -6.34 -5.45 -19.04
C ILE A 159 -5.26 -5.43 -17.95
N TYR A 160 -4.43 -4.41 -17.94
CA TYR A 160 -3.28 -4.29 -17.04
C TYR A 160 -3.37 -2.99 -16.27
N PHE A 161 -3.16 -3.07 -14.96
CA PHE A 161 -2.70 -1.93 -14.18
C PHE A 161 -1.18 -1.85 -14.31
N VAL A 162 -0.65 -0.69 -14.67
CA VAL A 162 0.78 -0.49 -14.86
C VAL A 162 1.26 0.76 -14.13
N THR A 163 2.48 0.66 -13.58
CA THR A 163 3.19 1.77 -12.95
C THR A 163 4.59 1.87 -13.56
N PHE A 164 4.93 3.02 -14.12
CA PHE A 164 6.30 3.35 -14.52
C PHE A 164 6.73 4.68 -13.92
N ARG A 165 8.03 4.84 -13.67
CA ARG A 165 8.53 5.91 -12.78
C ARG A 165 9.87 6.46 -13.21
N LEU A 166 10.18 7.67 -12.75
CA LEU A 166 11.49 8.29 -12.98
C LEU A 166 12.60 7.43 -12.36
N ALA A 167 13.77 7.42 -12.99
CA ALA A 167 14.92 6.64 -12.55
C ALA A 167 15.40 7.01 -11.14
N ASP A 168 15.20 8.25 -10.72
CA ASP A 168 15.61 8.82 -9.43
C ASP A 168 14.48 8.91 -8.39
N SER A 169 13.26 8.47 -8.75
CA SER A 169 12.06 8.57 -7.89
C SER A 169 12.11 7.72 -6.62
N LEU A 170 12.98 6.71 -6.58
CA LEU A 170 13.19 5.86 -5.42
C LEU A 170 14.68 5.64 -5.18
N PRO A 171 15.23 6.02 -4.01
CA PRO A 171 16.63 5.78 -3.69
C PRO A 171 17.00 4.30 -3.84
N GLN A 172 18.13 4.02 -4.50
CA GLN A 172 18.53 2.66 -4.87
C GLN A 172 18.69 1.75 -3.64
N ASN A 173 19.20 2.29 -2.53
CA ASN A 173 19.34 1.57 -1.26
C ASN A 173 17.99 1.14 -0.65
N ILE A 174 16.93 1.94 -0.83
CA ILE A 174 15.58 1.59 -0.39
C ILE A 174 15.01 0.50 -1.29
N LEU A 175 15.17 0.64 -2.61
CA LEU A 175 14.71 -0.38 -3.56
C LEU A 175 15.42 -1.73 -3.34
N ASP A 176 16.72 -1.72 -3.09
CA ASP A 176 17.48 -2.94 -2.84
C ASP A 176 17.03 -3.62 -1.53
N ARG A 177 16.82 -2.84 -0.47
CA ARG A 177 16.23 -3.36 0.77
C ARG A 177 14.86 -4.00 0.54
N LEU A 178 13.95 -3.31 -0.15
CA LEU A 178 12.61 -3.84 -0.45
C LEU A 178 12.68 -5.11 -1.31
N ARG A 179 13.64 -5.19 -2.23
CA ARG A 179 13.88 -6.39 -3.06
C ARG A 179 14.41 -7.55 -2.24
N ASP A 180 15.29 -7.29 -1.29
CA ASP A 180 15.83 -8.31 -0.40
C ASP A 180 14.75 -8.85 0.54
N GLU A 181 13.95 -7.95 1.15
CA GLU A 181 12.76 -8.33 1.93
C GLU A 181 11.80 -9.22 1.11
N ARG A 182 11.50 -8.81 -0.13
CA ARG A 182 10.65 -9.60 -1.04
C ARG A 182 11.26 -10.97 -1.33
N ARG A 183 12.55 -11.03 -1.60
CA ARG A 183 13.27 -12.27 -1.93
C ARG A 183 13.27 -13.24 -0.77
N GLU A 184 13.54 -12.76 0.44
CA GLU A 184 13.49 -13.55 1.67
C GLU A 184 12.08 -14.06 1.93
N ALA A 185 11.07 -13.19 1.84
CA ALA A 185 9.68 -13.57 2.01
C ALA A 185 9.24 -14.64 1.00
N LEU A 186 9.57 -14.47 -0.29
CA LEU A 186 9.29 -15.48 -1.32
C LEU A 186 10.07 -16.78 -1.10
N GLY A 187 11.29 -16.69 -0.58
CA GLY A 187 12.13 -17.83 -0.21
C GLY A 187 11.51 -18.64 0.92
N ALA A 188 10.91 -17.98 1.91
CA ALA A 188 10.23 -18.62 3.04
C ALA A 188 8.99 -19.40 2.61
N LEU A 189 8.36 -19.06 1.47
CA LEU A 189 7.22 -19.82 0.95
C LEU A 189 7.60 -21.17 0.34
N LYS A 190 8.90 -21.49 0.19
CA LYS A 190 9.35 -22.73 -0.47
C LYS A 190 8.90 -23.99 0.25
N THR A 191 8.67 -23.91 1.56
CA THR A 191 8.25 -25.02 2.43
C THR A 191 6.73 -25.17 2.52
N LEU A 192 5.96 -24.26 1.92
CA LEU A 192 4.50 -24.29 1.93
C LEU A 192 3.94 -25.12 0.78
N ASP A 193 2.74 -25.64 1.03
CA ASP A 193 1.97 -26.37 0.03
C ASP A 193 1.54 -25.48 -1.13
N HIS A 194 1.31 -26.06 -2.32
CA HIS A 194 1.23 -25.30 -3.58
C HIS A 194 0.12 -24.23 -3.60
N GLU A 195 -1.06 -24.51 -3.04
CA GLU A 195 -2.17 -23.54 -2.99
C GLU A 195 -1.90 -22.39 -2.02
N LEU A 196 -1.44 -22.69 -0.80
CA LEU A 196 -1.04 -21.69 0.20
C LEU A 196 0.10 -20.80 -0.32
N ARG A 197 1.04 -21.40 -1.05
CA ARG A 197 2.15 -20.70 -1.68
C ARG A 197 1.70 -19.70 -2.74
N LEU A 198 0.67 -20.00 -3.52
CA LEU A 198 0.10 -19.08 -4.50
C LEU A 198 -0.57 -17.87 -3.84
N GLU A 199 -1.33 -18.10 -2.77
CA GLU A 199 -1.99 -17.03 -2.02
C GLU A 199 -0.99 -16.13 -1.30
N GLU A 200 -0.06 -16.71 -0.55
CA GLU A 200 0.99 -15.96 0.14
C GLU A 200 1.92 -15.23 -0.84
N LYS A 201 2.24 -15.85 -1.99
CA LYS A 201 3.02 -15.17 -3.02
C LYS A 201 2.32 -13.91 -3.51
N ARG A 202 1.00 -13.97 -3.78
CA ARG A 202 0.22 -12.80 -4.18
C ARG A 202 0.23 -11.72 -3.10
N LYS A 203 0.13 -12.12 -1.83
CA LYS A 203 0.19 -11.19 -0.69
C LYS A 203 1.55 -10.48 -0.62
N ILE A 204 2.65 -11.19 -0.83
CA ILE A 204 4.00 -10.61 -0.85
C ILE A 204 4.16 -9.63 -2.01
N GLU A 205 3.73 -9.99 -3.22
CA GLU A 205 3.80 -9.09 -4.38
C GLU A 205 2.97 -7.82 -4.16
N TRP A 206 1.79 -7.94 -3.56
CA TRP A 206 0.94 -6.80 -3.22
C TRP A 206 1.59 -5.90 -2.17
N LEU A 207 2.09 -6.46 -1.06
CA LEU A 207 2.79 -5.69 -0.02
C LEU A 207 4.04 -4.98 -0.55
N PHE A 208 4.76 -5.64 -1.47
CA PHE A 208 5.91 -5.03 -2.13
C PHE A 208 5.47 -3.82 -2.98
N SER A 209 4.39 -3.94 -3.76
CA SER A 209 3.83 -2.82 -4.53
C SER A 209 3.41 -1.66 -3.63
N GLU A 210 2.63 -1.93 -2.58
CA GLU A 210 2.16 -0.92 -1.62
C GLU A 210 3.32 -0.16 -0.95
N LYS A 211 4.37 -0.88 -0.55
CA LYS A 211 5.58 -0.24 0.00
C LYS A 211 6.23 0.68 -1.03
N VAL A 212 6.36 0.23 -2.29
CA VAL A 212 6.95 1.03 -3.36
C VAL A 212 6.11 2.28 -3.63
N ASP A 213 4.80 2.14 -3.81
CA ASP A 213 3.87 3.25 -4.08
C ASP A 213 3.91 4.28 -2.94
N GLY A 214 3.94 3.83 -1.68
CA GLY A 214 4.07 4.71 -0.51
C GLY A 214 5.40 5.50 -0.43
N TYR A 215 6.46 5.07 -1.12
CA TYR A 215 7.66 5.88 -1.29
C TYR A 215 7.55 6.83 -2.48
N LEU A 216 6.87 6.43 -3.55
CA LEU A 216 6.67 7.27 -4.73
C LEU A 216 5.81 8.50 -4.39
N ASP A 217 4.76 8.31 -3.60
CA ASP A 217 3.84 9.37 -3.15
C ASP A 217 4.53 10.45 -2.28
N ARG A 218 5.73 10.15 -1.76
CA ARG A 218 6.53 11.13 -0.99
C ARG A 218 7.32 12.10 -1.88
N ASN A 219 7.16 12.02 -3.21
CA ASN A 219 7.80 12.92 -4.17
C ASN A 219 9.33 12.97 -4.04
N TYR A 220 9.96 11.81 -3.82
CA TYR A 220 11.42 11.69 -3.93
C TYR A 220 11.88 11.80 -5.39
N GLY A 221 13.17 12.15 -5.56
CA GLY A 221 13.78 12.37 -6.86
C GLY A 221 13.50 13.75 -7.43
N SER A 222 13.78 13.94 -8.72
CA SER A 222 13.68 15.24 -9.38
C SER A 222 12.24 15.73 -9.59
N CYS A 223 11.24 14.85 -9.50
CA CYS A 223 9.82 15.18 -9.63
C CYS A 223 9.50 16.07 -10.83
N VAL A 224 10.16 15.82 -11.97
CA VAL A 224 10.07 16.73 -13.13
C VAL A 224 8.65 16.88 -13.68
N MET A 225 7.75 15.93 -13.41
CA MET A 225 6.36 16.00 -13.83
C MET A 225 5.49 16.86 -12.90
N GLN A 226 6.06 17.51 -11.88
CA GLN A 226 5.36 18.61 -11.20
C GLN A 226 5.17 19.82 -12.13
N GLU A 227 6.10 20.01 -13.06
CA GLU A 227 6.02 21.06 -14.07
C GLU A 227 4.89 20.73 -15.07
N PRO A 228 3.84 21.57 -15.18
CA PRO A 228 2.71 21.31 -16.06
C PRO A 228 3.10 21.02 -17.51
N ALA A 229 4.10 21.69 -18.06
CA ALA A 229 4.57 21.44 -19.42
C ALA A 229 5.14 20.02 -19.60
N VAL A 230 5.80 19.48 -18.58
CA VAL A 230 6.37 18.11 -18.59
C VAL A 230 5.27 17.08 -18.42
N ALA A 231 4.36 17.26 -17.45
CA ALA A 231 3.24 16.35 -17.24
C ALA A 231 2.33 16.27 -18.47
N LYS A 232 2.16 17.40 -19.18
CA LYS A 232 1.42 17.46 -20.44
C LYS A 232 2.00 16.53 -21.50
N VAL A 233 3.33 16.50 -21.68
CA VAL A 233 3.98 15.61 -22.64
C VAL A 233 3.64 14.15 -22.37
N VAL A 234 3.61 13.75 -21.10
CA VAL A 234 3.26 12.39 -20.69
C VAL A 234 1.79 12.11 -20.95
N ALA A 235 0.89 12.99 -20.50
CA ALA A 235 -0.55 12.84 -20.70
C ALA A 235 -0.92 12.75 -22.18
N ASP A 236 -0.38 13.64 -23.01
CA ASP A 236 -0.59 13.64 -24.46
C ASP A 236 -0.09 12.33 -25.09
N SER A 237 1.06 11.81 -24.64
CA SER A 237 1.61 10.53 -25.12
C SER A 237 0.73 9.33 -24.77
N LEU A 238 0.13 9.32 -23.56
CA LEU A 238 -0.83 8.30 -23.15
C LEU A 238 -2.08 8.36 -24.03
N LEU A 239 -2.62 9.55 -24.29
CA LEU A 239 -3.86 9.73 -25.05
C LEU A 239 -3.70 9.53 -26.57
N HIS A 240 -2.49 9.74 -27.11
CA HIS A 240 -2.26 9.83 -28.56
C HIS A 240 -2.71 8.59 -29.36
N PHE A 241 -2.49 7.37 -28.83
CA PHE A 241 -2.90 6.12 -29.49
C PHE A 241 -4.03 5.40 -28.76
N ASP A 242 -4.73 6.09 -27.85
CA ASP A 242 -5.95 5.55 -27.24
C ASP A 242 -6.99 5.25 -28.32
N ALA A 243 -7.76 4.18 -28.11
CA ALA A 243 -8.65 3.55 -29.08
C ALA A 243 -8.00 3.08 -30.40
N GLN A 244 -6.68 3.23 -30.61
CA GLN A 244 -5.98 2.76 -31.81
C GLN A 244 -5.06 1.56 -31.52
N ARG A 245 -4.06 1.75 -30.65
CA ARG A 245 -3.09 0.70 -30.29
C ARG A 245 -3.42 0.01 -28.98
N TYR A 246 -4.13 0.71 -28.12
CA TYR A 246 -4.58 0.26 -26.82
C TYR A 246 -5.85 1.01 -26.45
N HIS A 247 -6.51 0.57 -25.38
CA HIS A 247 -7.61 1.28 -24.75
C HIS A 247 -7.22 1.64 -23.32
N LEU A 248 -7.33 2.91 -22.96
CA LEU A 248 -7.13 3.41 -21.60
C LEU A 248 -8.44 3.43 -20.83
N TYR A 249 -8.46 2.76 -19.68
CA TYR A 249 -9.58 2.78 -18.74
C TYR A 249 -9.41 3.87 -17.67
N ALA A 250 -8.18 4.10 -17.22
CA ALA A 250 -7.83 5.13 -16.25
C ALA A 250 -6.34 5.46 -16.36
N TRP A 251 -5.95 6.69 -16.07
CA TRP A 251 -4.55 7.09 -15.98
C TRP A 251 -4.37 8.29 -15.05
N CYS A 252 -3.19 8.40 -14.45
CA CYS A 252 -2.74 9.61 -13.77
C CYS A 252 -1.23 9.79 -13.96
N VAL A 253 -0.81 11.04 -14.16
CA VAL A 253 0.60 11.42 -14.19
C VAL A 253 0.91 12.02 -12.83
N MET A 254 1.72 11.35 -12.03
CA MET A 254 2.19 11.82 -10.73
C MET A 254 3.50 12.60 -10.91
N PRO A 255 3.93 13.40 -9.92
CA PRO A 255 5.20 14.15 -9.94
C PRO A 255 6.43 13.37 -10.41
N ASN A 256 6.54 12.09 -10.03
CA ASN A 256 7.70 11.25 -10.30
C ASN A 256 7.36 9.85 -10.85
N HIS A 257 6.08 9.55 -11.09
CA HIS A 257 5.62 8.28 -11.65
C HIS A 257 4.30 8.42 -12.40
N VAL A 258 3.84 7.35 -13.04
CA VAL A 258 2.60 7.31 -13.81
C VAL A 258 1.89 6.01 -13.48
N HIS A 259 0.59 6.09 -13.22
CA HIS A 259 -0.29 4.92 -13.15
C HIS A 259 -1.22 4.90 -14.37
N SER A 260 -1.45 3.71 -14.92
CA SER A 260 -2.39 3.52 -16.03
C SER A 260 -3.08 2.17 -15.95
N VAL A 261 -4.36 2.14 -16.30
CA VAL A 261 -5.14 0.91 -16.53
C VAL A 261 -5.39 0.83 -18.02
N VAL A 262 -4.74 -0.13 -18.68
CA VAL A 262 -4.64 -0.19 -20.14
C VAL A 262 -4.90 -1.60 -20.65
N ARG A 263 -5.61 -1.69 -21.78
CA ARG A 263 -5.76 -2.91 -22.58
C ARG A 263 -5.10 -2.72 -23.94
N PRO A 264 -3.96 -3.38 -24.21
CA PRO A 264 -3.41 -3.44 -25.57
C PRO A 264 -4.44 -4.03 -26.54
N LYS A 265 -4.56 -3.44 -27.73
CA LYS A 265 -5.39 -4.01 -28.82
C LYS A 265 -4.62 -5.11 -29.56
N GLN A 266 -5.33 -5.93 -30.34
CA GLN A 266 -4.74 -7.01 -31.14
C GLN A 266 -3.49 -6.54 -31.90
N ASN A 267 -2.45 -7.39 -31.92
CA ASN A 267 -1.12 -7.13 -32.48
C ASN A 267 -0.23 -6.12 -31.75
N HIS A 268 -0.67 -5.57 -30.60
CA HIS A 268 0.18 -4.75 -29.73
C HIS A 268 0.43 -5.45 -28.40
N LYS A 269 1.70 -5.64 -28.03
CA LYS A 269 2.05 -6.13 -26.70
C LYS A 269 2.12 -4.98 -25.72
N LEU A 270 1.89 -5.27 -24.45
CA LEU A 270 2.02 -4.29 -23.36
C LEU A 270 3.42 -3.66 -23.34
N GLU A 271 4.46 -4.50 -23.51
CA GLU A 271 5.85 -4.05 -23.56
C GLU A 271 6.10 -3.03 -24.68
N ASP A 272 5.55 -3.26 -25.88
CA ASP A 272 5.70 -2.35 -27.01
C ASP A 272 5.03 -0.99 -26.74
N VAL A 273 3.85 -1.01 -26.10
CA VAL A 273 3.12 0.19 -25.69
C VAL A 273 3.93 1.00 -24.66
N LEU A 274 4.39 0.34 -23.60
CA LEU A 274 5.17 0.97 -22.54
C LEU A 274 6.52 1.48 -23.04
N HIS A 275 7.19 0.72 -23.90
CA HIS A 275 8.41 1.16 -24.55
C HIS A 275 8.16 2.42 -25.39
N SER A 276 7.08 2.44 -26.18
CA SER A 276 6.70 3.60 -26.98
C SER A 276 6.45 4.84 -26.11
N TRP A 277 5.68 4.72 -25.02
CA TRP A 277 5.43 5.83 -24.10
C TRP A 277 6.73 6.33 -23.46
N LYS A 278 7.52 5.43 -22.86
CA LYS A 278 8.74 5.79 -22.13
C LYS A 278 9.78 6.41 -23.06
N SER A 279 9.98 5.84 -24.25
CA SER A 279 10.98 6.31 -25.22
C SER A 279 10.63 7.71 -25.73
N TYR A 280 9.38 7.91 -26.18
CA TYR A 280 8.93 9.21 -26.70
C TYR A 280 8.97 10.30 -25.63
N THR A 281 8.38 10.04 -24.47
CA THR A 281 8.33 11.03 -23.38
C THR A 281 9.72 11.33 -22.84
N ALA A 282 10.61 10.35 -22.71
CA ALA A 282 12.00 10.62 -22.30
C ALA A 282 12.72 11.56 -23.26
N HIS A 283 12.52 11.39 -24.57
CA HIS A 283 13.13 12.25 -25.58
C HIS A 283 12.60 13.69 -25.48
N GLU A 284 11.27 13.87 -25.49
CA GLU A 284 10.65 15.20 -25.47
C GLU A 284 10.90 15.93 -24.15
N ILE A 285 10.85 15.25 -23.01
CA ILE A 285 11.10 15.85 -21.70
C ILE A 285 12.57 16.25 -21.56
N ASN A 286 13.51 15.41 -21.99
CA ASN A 286 14.92 15.77 -21.97
C ASN A 286 15.20 16.99 -22.85
N LYS A 287 14.60 17.05 -24.04
CA LYS A 287 14.68 18.21 -24.93
C LYS A 287 14.10 19.47 -24.28
N LEU A 288 12.91 19.37 -23.68
CA LEU A 288 12.23 20.48 -23.01
C LEU A 288 13.04 21.04 -21.84
N LEU A 289 13.70 20.17 -21.07
CA LEU A 289 14.47 20.53 -19.89
C LEU A 289 15.96 20.81 -20.19
N GLY A 290 16.40 20.70 -21.45
CA GLY A 290 17.81 20.81 -21.82
C GLY A 290 18.72 19.73 -21.19
N ARG A 291 18.14 18.59 -20.81
CA ARG A 291 18.82 17.48 -20.14
C ARG A 291 19.24 16.41 -21.14
N ARG A 292 20.18 15.55 -20.71
CA ARG A 292 20.58 14.32 -21.39
C ARG A 292 20.66 13.19 -20.37
N GLY A 293 20.46 11.95 -20.83
CA GLY A 293 20.54 10.75 -20.00
C GLY A 293 19.19 10.08 -19.76
N GLU A 294 19.19 9.14 -18.81
CA GLU A 294 18.02 8.33 -18.47
C GLU A 294 17.00 9.14 -17.68
N LEU A 295 15.75 9.16 -18.16
CA LEU A 295 14.62 9.77 -17.45
C LEU A 295 13.85 8.72 -16.66
N TRP A 296 13.43 7.65 -17.34
CA TRP A 296 12.63 6.59 -16.77
C TRP A 296 13.48 5.46 -16.24
N GLN A 297 13.06 4.85 -15.14
CA GLN A 297 13.60 3.58 -14.71
C GLN A 297 13.36 2.51 -15.79
N ARG A 298 14.33 1.60 -15.98
CA ARG A 298 14.27 0.59 -17.07
C ARG A 298 13.04 -0.33 -17.02
N GLU A 299 12.77 -0.95 -15.87
CA GLU A 299 11.62 -1.85 -15.72
C GLU A 299 10.32 -1.05 -15.50
N TYR A 300 9.21 -1.74 -15.32
CA TYR A 300 7.93 -1.20 -14.90
C TYR A 300 7.22 -2.25 -14.04
N TYR A 301 6.22 -1.83 -13.27
CA TYR A 301 5.32 -2.74 -12.59
C TYR A 301 4.07 -2.93 -13.45
N ASP A 302 3.57 -4.15 -13.54
CA ASP A 302 2.27 -4.47 -14.10
C ASP A 302 1.53 -5.52 -13.25
N HIS A 303 0.21 -5.43 -13.27
CA HIS A 303 -0.71 -6.38 -12.70
C HIS A 303 -1.84 -6.66 -13.69
N LEU A 304 -1.96 -7.92 -14.11
CA LEU A 304 -3.07 -8.38 -14.94
C LEU A 304 -4.37 -8.36 -14.12
N VAL A 305 -5.33 -7.58 -14.58
CA VAL A 305 -6.68 -7.47 -14.00
C VAL A 305 -7.47 -8.75 -14.27
N ARG A 306 -8.04 -9.33 -13.22
CA ARG A 306 -8.63 -10.68 -13.27
C ARG A 306 -10.15 -10.75 -13.10
N SER A 307 -10.81 -9.62 -12.86
CA SER A 307 -12.27 -9.54 -12.73
C SER A 307 -12.75 -8.10 -12.90
N GLU A 308 -14.04 -7.90 -13.11
CA GLU A 308 -14.65 -6.57 -13.12
C GLU A 308 -14.43 -5.80 -11.81
N SER A 309 -14.53 -6.48 -10.67
CA SER A 309 -14.29 -5.88 -9.36
C SER A 309 -12.83 -5.46 -9.12
N ASP A 310 -11.89 -6.14 -9.78
CA ASP A 310 -10.47 -5.81 -9.82
C ASP A 310 -10.21 -4.62 -10.76
N LEU A 311 -10.87 -4.59 -11.92
CA LEU A 311 -10.84 -3.48 -12.86
C LEU A 311 -11.32 -2.18 -12.20
N GLU A 312 -12.50 -2.23 -11.57
CA GLU A 312 -13.08 -1.08 -10.88
C GLU A 312 -12.16 -0.57 -9.77
N ARG A 313 -11.49 -1.48 -9.05
CA ARG A 313 -10.54 -1.12 -8.00
C ARG A 313 -9.29 -0.44 -8.58
N ALA A 314 -8.70 -1.01 -9.63
CA ALA A 314 -7.54 -0.44 -10.30
C ALA A 314 -7.84 0.96 -10.84
N MET A 315 -8.99 1.14 -11.51
CA MET A 315 -9.43 2.44 -12.01
C MET A 315 -9.61 3.46 -10.88
N LYS A 316 -10.33 3.09 -9.81
CA LYS A 316 -10.52 3.97 -8.65
C LYS A 316 -9.20 4.35 -7.97
N TYR A 317 -8.28 3.40 -7.85
CA TYR A 317 -6.95 3.66 -7.31
C TYR A 317 -6.22 4.70 -8.16
N THR A 318 -6.09 4.45 -9.47
CA THR A 318 -5.40 5.36 -10.41
C THR A 318 -5.98 6.77 -10.37
N ILE A 319 -7.29 6.92 -10.35
CA ILE A 319 -7.95 8.24 -10.37
C ILE A 319 -7.81 8.98 -9.03
N ARG A 320 -7.79 8.25 -7.91
CA ARG A 320 -7.72 8.86 -6.56
C ARG A 320 -6.29 9.13 -6.11
N ASN A 321 -5.31 8.46 -6.69
CA ASN A 321 -3.92 8.53 -6.25
C ASN A 321 -3.37 9.99 -6.18
N PRO A 322 -3.61 10.89 -7.16
CA PRO A 322 -3.21 12.30 -7.02
C PRO A 322 -3.76 12.97 -5.75
N ALA A 323 -5.05 12.81 -5.47
CA ALA A 323 -5.69 13.39 -4.29
C ALA A 323 -5.16 12.76 -2.99
N SER A 324 -4.93 11.44 -2.98
CA SER A 324 -4.34 10.72 -1.85
C SER A 324 -2.90 11.17 -1.55
N ALA A 325 -2.15 11.58 -2.57
CA ALA A 325 -0.81 12.16 -2.44
C ALA A 325 -0.82 13.67 -2.13
N GLY A 326 -1.98 14.28 -1.87
CA GLY A 326 -2.12 15.70 -1.56
C GLY A 326 -2.09 16.64 -2.76
N LEU A 327 -2.14 16.13 -4.00
CA LEU A 327 -2.21 16.95 -5.22
C LEU A 327 -3.66 17.39 -5.46
N GLN A 328 -4.00 18.56 -4.92
CA GLN A 328 -5.32 19.15 -5.12
C GLN A 328 -5.45 19.77 -6.52
N ASN A 329 -6.62 19.61 -7.15
CA ASN A 329 -6.92 20.15 -8.48
C ASN A 329 -5.91 19.74 -9.56
N TRP A 330 -5.34 18.54 -9.42
CA TRP A 330 -4.34 18.03 -10.34
C TRP A 330 -4.97 17.69 -11.69
N PRO A 331 -4.62 18.37 -12.80
CA PRO A 331 -5.32 18.21 -14.07
C PRO A 331 -4.85 16.98 -14.86
N TRP A 332 -3.75 16.35 -14.46
CA TRP A 332 -3.13 15.24 -15.19
C TRP A 332 -3.64 13.89 -14.70
N VAL A 333 -4.97 13.74 -14.68
CA VAL A 333 -5.68 12.54 -14.26
C VAL A 333 -6.96 12.36 -15.07
N SER A 334 -7.27 11.12 -15.43
CA SER A 334 -8.54 10.77 -16.08
C SER A 334 -9.73 10.90 -15.13
N SER A 335 -10.93 11.19 -15.64
CA SER A 335 -12.16 11.14 -14.84
C SER A 335 -12.89 9.79 -14.96
N LEU A 336 -13.69 9.43 -13.95
CA LEU A 336 -14.56 8.25 -13.99
C LEU A 336 -15.68 8.38 -15.05
N GLU A 337 -16.07 9.61 -15.41
CA GLU A 337 -17.17 9.90 -16.34
C GLU A 337 -16.73 9.79 -17.80
N THR A 338 -15.45 10.08 -18.09
CA THR A 338 -14.89 10.05 -19.45
C THR A 338 -14.98 8.68 -20.12
N TYR A 339 -15.25 7.60 -19.37
CA TYR A 339 -15.11 6.23 -19.89
C TYR A 339 -16.33 5.30 -19.68
N LYS A 340 -17.43 5.76 -19.06
CA LYS A 340 -18.69 5.00 -19.06
C LYS A 340 -19.40 5.00 -20.43
N SER A 341 -18.97 5.83 -21.37
CA SER A 341 -19.60 6.06 -22.67
C SER A 341 -19.05 5.20 -23.81
N ALA A 342 -18.05 4.35 -23.57
CA ALA A 342 -17.41 3.50 -24.58
C ALA A 342 -17.67 1.98 -24.37
N ALA A 343 -18.53 1.63 -23.41
CA ALA A 343 -18.95 0.26 -23.11
C ALA A 343 -20.13 -0.19 -23.99
#